data_AF-A0ABD6Q3U1-F1
#
_entry.id   AF-A0ABD6Q3U1-F1
#
_cell.length_a   1.000
_cell.length_b   1.000
_cell.length_c   1.000
_cell.angle_alpha   90.00
_cell.angle_beta   90.00
_cell.angle_gamma   90.00
#
_symmetry.space_group_name_H-M   'P 1'
#
loop_
_entity.id
_entity.type
_entity.pdbx_description
1 polymer ?
#
loop_
_entity_poly.entity_id
_entity_poly.type
_entity_poly.pdbx_seq_one_letter_code
_entity_poly.pdbx_strand_id
1 'polypeptide(L)'
;MTKKHRPISGFRIAQPAARRGRAASENRPIRLSKIKQLIGELITSERHHHGQAHAMLAPAGKPASPPQRKVFDVGRIDRSRSQLRVISMADAEARCRRETLMHFGLNPDQ
;
A
#
# COMPACT_ATOMS: atom_id res chain seq x y z
N MET A 1 12.91 -33.43 -22.92
CA MET A 1 14.28 -32.93 -22.61
C MET A 1 14.17 -31.55 -21.99
N THR A 2 14.43 -31.39 -20.68
CA THR A 2 14.41 -30.07 -20.02
C THR A 2 15.79 -29.41 -20.16
N LYS A 3 15.86 -28.37 -21.00
CA LYS A 3 17.11 -27.63 -21.25
C LYS A 3 17.42 -26.79 -20.00
N LYS A 4 18.33 -27.27 -19.16
CA LYS A 4 18.78 -26.52 -17.98
C LYS A 4 19.54 -25.28 -18.44
N HIS A 5 19.04 -24.10 -18.10
CA HIS A 5 19.70 -22.83 -18.39
C HIS A 5 21.00 -22.72 -17.58
N ARG A 6 22.11 -22.39 -18.25
CA ARG A 6 23.39 -22.13 -17.57
C ARG A 6 23.34 -20.77 -16.88
N PRO A 7 23.97 -20.63 -15.71
CA PRO A 7 24.05 -19.34 -15.01
C PRO A 7 24.83 -18.32 -15.84
N ILE A 8 24.29 -17.11 -15.95
CA ILE A 8 24.94 -15.98 -16.62
C ILE A 8 26.06 -15.47 -15.70
N SER A 9 27.29 -15.40 -16.23
CA SER A 9 28.44 -14.88 -15.49
C SER A 9 28.15 -13.48 -14.95
N GLY A 10 28.36 -13.26 -13.65
CA GLY A 10 28.13 -11.99 -12.97
C GLY A 10 26.76 -11.80 -12.31
N PHE A 11 25.76 -12.65 -12.61
CA PHE A 11 24.46 -12.60 -11.93
C PHE A 11 24.32 -13.76 -10.93
N ARG A 12 24.35 -13.46 -9.63
CA ARG A 12 24.00 -14.42 -8.58
C ARG A 12 22.49 -14.36 -8.34
N ILE A 13 21.76 -15.40 -8.72
CA ILE A 13 20.39 -15.59 -8.24
C ILE A 13 20.50 -15.87 -6.75
N ALA A 14 19.98 -14.97 -5.91
CA ALA A 14 19.90 -15.20 -4.48
C ALA A 14 19.03 -16.45 -4.25
N GLN A 15 19.66 -17.56 -3.83
CA GLN A 15 18.94 -18.74 -3.38
C GLN A 15 18.00 -18.30 -2.26
N PRO A 16 16.70 -18.62 -2.31
CA PRO A 16 15.82 -18.34 -1.19
C PRO A 16 16.40 -19.09 0.00
N ALA A 17 16.91 -18.34 0.99
CA ALA A 17 17.33 -18.91 2.24
C ALA A 17 16.17 -19.77 2.76
N ALA A 18 16.44 -21.04 3.03
CA ALA A 18 15.47 -21.97 3.59
C ALA A 18 14.83 -21.26 4.80
N ARG A 19 13.59 -20.79 4.60
CA ARG A 19 12.90 -19.98 5.59
C ARG A 19 12.74 -20.86 6.82
N ARG A 20 13.48 -20.56 7.89
CA ARG A 20 13.15 -20.99 9.26
C ARG A 20 11.65 -20.81 9.41
N GLY A 21 10.95 -21.92 9.68
CA GLY A 21 9.50 -22.01 9.64
C GLY A 21 8.83 -20.85 10.36
N ARG A 22 8.32 -19.89 9.59
CA ARG A 22 7.16 -19.13 10.03
C ARG A 22 5.99 -20.00 9.68
N ALA A 23 5.28 -20.47 10.71
CA ALA A 23 3.97 -21.08 10.55
C ALA A 23 3.18 -20.23 9.55
N ALA A 24 2.72 -20.86 8.48
CA ALA A 24 1.71 -20.28 7.64
C ALA A 24 0.56 -19.92 8.58
N SER A 25 0.33 -18.63 8.81
CA SER A 25 -0.89 -18.21 9.47
C SER A 25 -1.99 -18.54 8.46
N GLU A 26 -2.52 -19.76 8.58
CA GLU A 26 -3.72 -20.21 7.90
C GLU A 26 -4.77 -19.10 8.02
N ASN A 27 -5.50 -18.86 6.95
CA ASN A 27 -6.60 -17.90 6.84
C ASN A 27 -7.65 -18.18 7.92
N ARG A 28 -7.40 -17.76 9.16
CA ARG A 28 -8.36 -17.80 10.25
C ARG A 28 -9.25 -16.58 10.06
N PRO A 29 -10.56 -16.74 9.85
CA PRO A 29 -11.45 -15.60 9.81
C PRO A 29 -11.36 -14.89 11.17
N ILE A 30 -10.83 -13.68 11.16
CA ILE A 30 -10.73 -12.85 12.36
C ILE A 30 -12.17 -12.56 12.80
N ARG A 31 -12.57 -13.09 13.96
CA ARG A 31 -13.92 -12.86 14.51
C ARG A 31 -14.11 -11.35 14.71
N LEU A 32 -15.21 -10.79 14.20
CA LEU A 32 -15.55 -9.37 14.33
C LEU A 32 -15.51 -8.85 15.77
N SER A 33 -15.82 -9.71 16.75
CA SER A 33 -15.70 -9.39 18.18
C SER A 33 -14.27 -9.03 18.59
N LYS A 34 -13.26 -9.71 18.02
CA LYS A 34 -11.85 -9.44 18.30
C LYS A 34 -11.41 -8.10 17.72
N ILE A 35 -11.92 -7.73 16.54
CA ILE A 35 -11.66 -6.42 15.93
C ILE A 35 -12.27 -5.29 16.77
N LYS A 36 -13.52 -5.46 17.21
CA LYS A 36 -14.20 -4.49 18.09
C LYS A 36 -13.45 -4.29 19.42
N GLN A 37 -12.93 -5.37 20.00
CA GLN A 37 -12.12 -5.31 21.22
C GLN A 37 -10.84 -4.48 21.00
N LEU A 38 -10.10 -4.74 19.91
CA LEU A 38 -8.86 -4.01 19.60
C LEU A 38 -9.11 -2.52 19.36
N ILE A 39 -10.21 -2.16 18.69
CA ILE A 39 -10.61 -0.76 18.48
C ILE A 39 -10.96 -0.11 19.83
N GLY A 40 -11.69 -0.81 20.71
CA GLY A 40 -12.00 -0.31 22.04
C GLY A 40 -10.75 -0.07 22.90
N GLU A 41 -9.82 -1.01 22.91
CA GLU A 41 -8.53 -0.89 23.61
C GLU A 41 -7.72 0.30 23.10
N LEU A 42 -7.68 0.53 21.78
CA LEU A 42 -7.01 1.69 21.18
C LEU A 42 -7.64 3.02 21.60
N ILE A 43 -8.97 3.12 21.61
CA ILE A 43 -9.67 4.33 22.05
C ILE A 43 -9.43 4.59 23.55
N THR A 44 -9.37 3.53 24.37
CA THR A 44 -9.07 3.69 25.81
C THR A 44 -7.63 4.12 26.07
N SER A 45 -6.64 3.59 25.33
CA SER A 45 -5.24 3.99 25.50
C SER A 45 -5.00 5.44 25.06
N GLU A 46 -5.63 5.88 23.96
CA GLU A 46 -5.54 7.27 23.48
C GLU A 46 -6.06 8.27 24.52
N ARG A 47 -7.12 7.92 25.26
CA ARG A 47 -7.64 8.74 26.36
C ARG A 47 -6.69 8.82 27.57
N HIS A 48 -5.92 7.76 27.84
CA HIS A 48 -4.93 7.78 28.92
C HIS A 48 -3.68 8.61 28.58
N HIS A 49 -3.35 8.77 27.30
CA HIS A 49 -2.20 9.59 26.87
C HIS A 49 -2.47 11.11 26.88
N HIS A 50 -3.73 11.53 26.84
CA HIS A 50 -4.08 12.96 26.91
C HIS A 50 -4.15 13.54 28.33
N GLY A 51 -4.05 12.72 29.37
CA GLY A 51 -4.17 13.14 30.78
C GLY A 51 -2.86 13.22 31.56
N GLN A 52 -1.71 12.86 30.97
CA GLN A 52 -0.44 12.78 31.70
C GLN A 52 0.66 13.62 31.04
N ALA A 53 0.34 14.88 30.79
CA ALA A 53 1.33 15.89 30.43
C ALA A 53 1.47 16.89 31.57
N HIS A 54 1.98 16.48 32.74
CA HIS A 54 2.71 17.39 33.63
C HIS A 54 3.57 16.59 34.63
N ALA A 55 4.77 17.13 34.83
CA ALA A 55 5.77 16.82 35.85
C ALA A 55 6.67 15.58 35.60
N MET A 56 7.83 15.84 34.99
CA MET A 56 9.11 15.84 35.72
C MET A 56 10.15 16.64 34.91
N LEU A 57 10.53 17.80 35.44
CA LEU A 57 11.71 18.55 35.03
C LEU A 57 12.93 17.89 35.68
N ALA A 58 13.87 17.42 34.86
CA ALA A 58 15.27 17.22 35.24
C ALA A 58 16.16 17.70 34.08
N PRO A 59 17.26 18.41 34.34
CA PRO A 59 18.00 19.14 33.32
C PRO A 59 19.07 18.28 32.63
N ALA A 60 19.62 18.85 31.56
CA ALA A 60 20.82 18.46 30.82
C ALA A 60 20.65 17.41 29.70
N GLY A 61 20.26 17.93 28.54
CA GLY A 61 20.50 17.33 27.23
C GLY A 61 19.71 18.12 26.20
N LYS A 62 20.40 18.79 25.26
CA LYS A 62 19.71 19.41 24.11
C LYS A 62 18.76 18.37 23.53
N PRO A 63 17.47 18.66 23.31
CA PRO A 63 16.59 17.70 22.64
C PRO A 63 17.21 17.43 21.28
N ALA A 64 17.71 16.20 21.08
CA ALA A 64 18.15 15.77 19.77
C ALA A 64 16.94 15.91 18.86
N SER A 65 17.07 16.74 17.82
CA SER A 65 16.01 16.95 16.84
C SER A 65 15.49 15.59 16.38
N PRO A 66 14.16 15.36 16.36
CA PRO A 66 13.61 14.13 15.81
C PRO A 66 14.23 13.89 14.43
N PRO A 67 14.58 12.65 14.06
CA PRO A 67 15.10 12.37 12.73
C PRO A 67 14.09 12.88 11.72
N GLN A 68 14.51 13.81 10.87
CA GLN A 68 13.65 14.38 9.83
C GLN A 68 13.13 13.22 8.98
N ARG A 69 11.82 12.95 9.07
CA ARG A 69 11.19 12.02 8.14
C ARG A 69 11.40 12.62 6.76
N LYS A 70 12.01 11.86 5.84
CA LYS A 70 12.03 12.20 4.42
C LYS A 70 10.60 12.12 3.91
N VAL A 71 9.83 13.17 4.15
CA VAL A 71 8.54 13.37 3.51
C VAL A 71 8.90 13.90 2.13
N PHE A 72 8.51 13.17 1.09
CA PHE A 72 8.58 13.73 -0.25
C PHE A 72 7.80 15.03 -0.24
N ASP A 73 8.41 16.10 -0.74
CA ASP A 73 7.71 17.37 -0.94
C ASP A 73 6.73 17.17 -2.09
N VAL A 74 5.58 16.58 -1.78
CA VAL A 74 4.50 16.39 -2.74
C VAL A 74 3.82 17.75 -2.83
N GLY A 75 4.12 18.46 -3.92
CA GLY A 75 3.47 19.73 -4.23
C GLY A 75 1.95 19.63 -4.12
N ARG A 76 1.30 20.75 -3.81
CA ARG A 76 -0.16 20.78 -3.66
C ARG A 76 -0.83 20.22 -4.91
N ILE A 77 -1.75 19.26 -4.71
CA ILE A 77 -2.53 18.69 -5.81
C ILE A 77 -3.39 19.80 -6.40
N ASP A 78 -3.16 20.11 -7.66
CA ASP A 78 -4.02 20.99 -8.44
C ASP A 78 -5.35 20.26 -8.74
N ARG A 79 -6.40 20.64 -8.01
CA ARG A 79 -7.73 20.03 -8.14
C ARG A 79 -8.36 20.25 -9.51
N SER A 80 -7.93 21.29 -10.25
CA SER A 80 -8.42 21.53 -11.61
C SER A 80 -7.92 20.46 -12.58
N ARG A 81 -6.73 19.90 -12.32
CA ARG A 81 -6.15 18.79 -13.10
C ARG A 81 -6.69 17.42 -12.72
N SER A 82 -7.33 17.29 -11.56
CA SER A 82 -7.91 16.02 -11.09
C SER A 82 -9.38 15.82 -11.49
N GLN A 83 -9.97 16.74 -12.26
CA GLN A 83 -11.34 16.58 -12.75
C GLN A 83 -11.36 15.65 -13.96
N LEU A 84 -12.00 14.49 -13.80
CA LEU A 84 -12.26 13.58 -14.91
C LEU A 84 -13.49 14.06 -15.70
N ARG A 85 -13.45 13.87 -17.01
CA ARG A 85 -14.61 14.16 -17.87
C ARG A 85 -15.70 13.15 -17.56
N VAL A 86 -16.93 13.63 -17.37
CA VAL A 86 -18.12 12.77 -17.30
C VAL A 86 -18.47 12.35 -18.72
N ILE A 87 -18.58 11.05 -18.95
CA ILE A 87 -19.03 10.45 -20.21
C ILE A 87 -20.27 9.61 -19.95
N SER A 88 -21.12 9.47 -20.97
CA SER A 88 -22.27 8.59 -20.87
C SER A 88 -21.82 7.12 -20.81
N MET A 89 -22.65 6.25 -20.23
CA MET A 89 -22.34 4.81 -20.20
C MET A 89 -22.24 4.23 -21.63
N ALA A 90 -23.11 4.69 -22.53
CA ALA A 90 -23.08 4.30 -23.94
C ALA A 90 -21.75 4.71 -24.61
N ASP A 91 -21.24 5.92 -24.34
CA ASP A 91 -19.94 6.35 -24.86
C ASP A 91 -18.78 5.54 -24.28
N ALA A 92 -18.84 5.22 -22.98
CA ALA A 92 -17.84 4.39 -22.32
C ALA A 92 -17.79 2.98 -22.95
N GLU A 93 -18.95 2.38 -23.16
CA GLU A 93 -19.08 1.06 -23.78
C GLU A 93 -18.62 1.06 -25.24
N ALA A 94 -19.03 2.07 -26.03
CA ALA A 94 -18.60 2.22 -27.41
C ALA A 94 -17.07 2.36 -27.53
N ARG A 95 -16.43 3.11 -26.62
CA ARG A 95 -14.96 3.24 -26.57
C ARG A 95 -14.28 1.92 -26.21
N CYS A 96 -14.76 1.27 -25.16
CA CYS A 96 -14.22 -0.02 -24.71
C CYS A 96 -14.34 -1.10 -25.80
N ARG A 97 -15.51 -1.17 -26.46
CA ARG A 97 -15.73 -2.08 -27.59
C ARG A 97 -14.79 -1.77 -28.74
N ARG A 98 -14.68 -0.50 -29.16
CA ARG A 98 -13.78 -0.09 -30.24
C ARG A 98 -12.33 -0.50 -29.97
N GLU A 99 -11.83 -0.22 -28.76
CA GLU A 99 -10.46 -0.57 -28.36
C GLU A 99 -10.25 -2.10 -28.36
N THR A 100 -11.23 -2.84 -27.84
CA THR A 100 -11.20 -4.30 -27.85
C THR A 100 -11.15 -4.86 -29.27
N LEU A 101 -12.02 -4.38 -30.17
CA LEU A 101 -12.04 -4.84 -31.56
C LEU A 101 -10.73 -4.53 -32.28
N MET A 102 -10.17 -3.34 -32.08
CA MET A 102 -8.87 -2.95 -32.63
C MET A 102 -7.74 -3.88 -32.12
N HIS A 103 -7.76 -4.27 -30.85
CA HIS A 103 -6.79 -5.22 -30.30
C HIS A 103 -6.86 -6.61 -30.94
N PHE A 104 -8.03 -7.04 -31.42
CA PHE A 104 -8.22 -8.31 -32.12
C PHE A 104 -8.13 -8.18 -33.66
N GLY A 105 -7.81 -7.00 -34.20
CA GLY A 105 -7.74 -6.76 -35.64
C GLY A 105 -9.11 -6.75 -36.33
N LEU A 106 -10.18 -6.57 -35.58
CA LEU A 106 -11.56 -6.47 -36.08
C LEU A 106 -11.92 -5.01 -36.34
N ASN A 107 -12.76 -4.75 -37.35
CA ASN A 107 -13.20 -3.39 -37.67
C ASN A 107 -14.21 -2.89 -36.62
N PRO A 108 -13.93 -1.79 -35.90
CA PRO A 108 -14.82 -1.28 -34.86
C PRO A 108 -16.04 -0.51 -35.37
N ASP A 109 -16.06 -0.14 -36.66
CA ASP A 109 -17.13 0.67 -37.29
C ASP A 109 -18.13 -0.18 -38.10
N GLN A 110 -18.08 -1.50 -37.92
CA GLN A 110 -19.07 -2.45 -38.46
C GLN A 110 -20.29 -2.65 -37.57
#